data_AF-A0AAP6ZPQ2-F1
#
_entry.id   AF-A0AAP6ZPQ2-F1
#
_cell.length_a   1.000
_cell.length_b   1.000
_cell.length_c   1.000
_cell.angle_alpha   90.00
_cell.angle_beta   90.00
_cell.angle_gamma   90.00
#
_symmetry.space_group_name_H-M   'P 1'
#
loop_
_entity.id
_entity.type
_entity.pdbx_description
1 polymer ?
#
loop_
_entity_poly.entity_id
_entity_poly.type
_entity_poly.pdbx_seq_one_letter_code
_entity_poly.pdbx_strand_id
1 'polypeptide(L)'
;MIEMIYVTAELKIKPEVEIQHAQDAIEQFCRDMESEAGCLQAKATYDLKEPSRVILWERYQDRAAIEAHFTMPHTQAFIALGIADLVQVFESQSGELAG
;
A
#
# COMPACT_ATOMS: atom_id res chain seq x y z
N MET A 1 21.08 -8.02 -11.69
CA MET A 1 19.91 -8.79 -11.23
C MET A 1 18.81 -7.77 -11.00
N ILE A 2 17.58 -8.04 -11.43
CA ILE A 2 16.46 -7.13 -11.14
C ILE A 2 16.09 -7.40 -9.68
N GLU A 3 16.39 -6.44 -8.80
CA GLU A 3 16.08 -6.56 -7.38
C GLU A 3 14.62 -6.18 -7.16
N MET A 4 13.85 -7.17 -6.71
CA MET A 4 12.47 -7.00 -6.29
C MET A 4 12.42 -6.05 -5.09
N ILE A 5 11.55 -5.05 -5.16
CA ILE A 5 11.41 -4.04 -4.12
C ILE A 5 10.15 -4.34 -3.31
N TYR A 6 10.29 -4.36 -2.00
CA TYR A 6 9.17 -4.46 -1.07
C TYR A 6 8.88 -3.08 -0.52
N VAL A 7 7.62 -2.69 -0.52
CA VAL A 7 7.16 -1.44 0.09
C VAL A 7 6.26 -1.80 1.26
N THR A 8 6.54 -1.19 2.41
CA THR A 8 5.66 -1.23 3.57
C THR A 8 5.15 0.18 3.80
N ALA A 9 3.84 0.36 3.70
CA ALA A 9 3.18 1.64 3.99
C ALA A 9 2.27 1.49 5.21
N GLU A 10 2.37 2.41 6.15
CA GLU A 10 1.43 2.52 7.26
C GLU A 10 0.41 3.60 6.96
N LEU A 11 -0.86 3.22 7.01
CA LEU A 11 -2.00 4.13 6.93
C LEU A 11 -2.67 4.25 8.28
N LYS A 12 -3.19 5.44 8.56
CA LYS A 12 -4.05 5.74 9.70
C LYS A 12 -5.43 6.14 9.19
N ILE A 13 -6.43 5.30 9.41
CA ILE A 13 -7.84 5.62 9.13
C ILE A 13 -8.22 6.84 9.97
N LYS A 14 -8.86 7.82 9.32
CA LYS A 14 -9.28 9.06 9.97
C LYS A 14 -10.40 8.81 10.97
N PRO A 15 -10.41 9.51 12.12
CA PRO A 15 -11.35 9.24 13.20
C PRO A 15 -12.82 9.47 12.83
N GLU A 16 -13.10 10.31 11.83
CA GLU A 16 -14.44 10.57 11.30
C GLU A 16 -14.95 9.49 10.32
N VAL A 17 -14.09 8.55 9.92
CA VAL A 17 -14.43 7.48 8.97
C VAL A 17 -14.78 6.21 9.72
N GLU A 18 -15.86 5.56 9.30
CA GLU A 18 -16.25 4.27 9.85
C GLU A 18 -15.20 3.20 9.45
N ILE A 19 -14.77 2.39 10.42
CA ILE A 19 -13.64 1.47 10.26
C ILE A 19 -13.91 0.43 9.17
N GLN A 20 -15.07 -0.22 9.18
CA GLN A 20 -15.38 -1.25 8.18
C GLN A 20 -15.41 -0.67 6.76
N HIS A 21 -16.02 0.50 6.59
CA HIS A 21 -16.03 1.22 5.31
C HIS A 21 -14.60 1.53 4.81
N ALA A 22 -13.73 2.00 5.70
CA ALA A 22 -12.34 2.26 5.35
C ALA A 22 -11.59 0.98 4.96
N GLN A 23 -11.79 -0.11 5.72
CA GLN A 23 -11.19 -1.42 5.42
C GLN A 23 -11.65 -1.94 4.06
N ASP A 24 -12.94 -1.91 3.75
CA ASP A 24 -13.48 -2.35 2.47
C ASP A 24 -12.88 -1.56 1.29
N ALA A 25 -12.74 -0.24 1.45
CA ALA A 25 -12.15 0.64 0.45
C ALA A 25 -10.63 0.39 0.27
N ILE A 26 -9.90 0.17 1.37
CA ILE A 26 -8.47 -0.19 1.33
C ILE A 26 -8.27 -1.55 0.66
N GLU A 27 -9.11 -2.54 0.95
CA GLU A 27 -9.02 -3.85 0.31
C GLU A 27 -9.34 -3.79 -1.18
N GLN A 28 -10.30 -2.95 -1.57
CA GLN A 28 -10.56 -2.71 -2.99
C GLN A 28 -9.37 -2.05 -3.67
N PHE A 29 -8.75 -1.05 -3.02
CA PHE A 29 -7.55 -0.42 -3.52
C PHE A 29 -6.40 -1.42 -3.72
N CYS A 30 -6.14 -2.32 -2.75
CA CYS A 30 -5.16 -3.39 -2.92
C CYS A 30 -5.50 -4.33 -4.09
N ARG A 31 -6.77 -4.70 -4.29
CA ARG A 31 -7.18 -5.52 -5.44
C ARG A 31 -6.93 -4.81 -6.78
N ASP A 32 -7.17 -3.50 -6.84
CA ASP A 32 -6.93 -2.73 -8.05
C ASP A 32 -5.43 -2.61 -8.35
N MET A 33 -4.59 -2.49 -7.31
CA MET A 33 -3.13 -2.49 -7.45
C MET A 33 -2.59 -3.78 -8.06
N GLU A 34 -3.16 -4.93 -7.73
CA GLU A 34 -2.74 -6.23 -8.31
C GLU A 34 -3.01 -6.34 -9.81
N SER A 35 -3.78 -5.41 -10.41
CA SER A 35 -3.94 -5.33 -11.86
C SER A 35 -2.82 -4.55 -12.58
N GLU A 36 -1.96 -3.85 -11.82
CA GLU A 36 -0.88 -3.03 -12.36
C GLU A 36 0.26 -3.88 -12.93
N ALA A 37 0.79 -3.49 -14.08
CA ALA A 37 1.99 -4.11 -14.63
C ALA A 37 3.19 -3.90 -13.69
N GLY A 38 3.75 -5.00 -13.17
CA GLY A 38 4.90 -4.96 -12.27
C GLY A 38 4.55 -4.85 -10.78
N CYS A 39 3.28 -4.73 -10.40
CA CYS A 39 2.83 -5.01 -9.04
C CYS A 39 2.66 -6.52 -8.87
N LEU A 40 3.44 -7.11 -7.96
CA LEU A 40 3.50 -8.56 -7.74
C LEU A 40 2.71 -8.99 -6.49
N GLN A 41 2.34 -8.03 -5.65
CA GLN A 41 1.54 -8.21 -4.45
C GLN A 41 1.11 -6.84 -3.92
N ALA A 42 -0.14 -6.72 -3.47
CA ALA A 42 -0.60 -5.62 -2.64
C ALA A 42 -1.60 -6.15 -1.60
N LYS A 43 -1.30 -6.01 -0.31
CA LYS A 43 -2.15 -6.56 0.75
C LYS A 43 -2.21 -5.65 1.97
N ALA A 44 -3.43 -5.34 2.41
CA ALA A 44 -3.67 -4.73 3.70
C ALA A 44 -3.64 -5.75 4.85
N THR A 45 -3.10 -5.32 5.98
CA THR A 45 -3.19 -5.99 7.28
C THR A 45 -3.58 -4.97 8.34
N TYR A 46 -4.31 -5.41 9.35
CA TYR A 46 -4.93 -4.52 10.35
C TYR A 46 -4.36 -4.80 11.73
N ASP A 47 -4.06 -3.75 12.48
CA ASP A 47 -3.60 -3.88 13.86
C ASP A 47 -4.73 -4.39 14.77
N LEU A 48 -4.46 -5.47 15.51
CA LEU A 48 -5.44 -6.12 16.40
C LEU A 48 -5.81 -5.28 17.63
N LYS A 49 -4.99 -4.29 17.99
CA LYS A 49 -5.16 -3.40 19.16
C LYS A 49 -5.55 -1.99 18.74
N GLU A 50 -5.19 -1.57 17.53
CA GLU A 50 -5.48 -0.24 17.00
C GLU A 50 -6.18 -0.36 15.64
N PRO A 51 -7.52 -0.57 15.58
CA PRO A 51 -8.23 -0.87 14.33
C PRO A 51 -8.08 0.17 13.21
N SER A 52 -7.74 1.40 13.57
CA SER A 52 -7.44 2.50 12.64
C SER A 52 -6.05 2.40 11.98
N ARG A 53 -5.15 1.55 12.47
CA ARG A 53 -3.81 1.36 11.92
C ARG A 53 -3.84 0.22 10.90
N VAL A 54 -3.37 0.52 9.70
CA VAL A 54 -3.33 -0.43 8.58
C VAL A 54 -1.91 -0.47 8.02
N ILE A 55 -1.41 -1.66 7.76
CA ILE A 55 -0.12 -1.87 7.09
C ILE A 55 -0.37 -2.48 5.72
N LEU A 56 0.03 -1.77 4.67
CA LEU A 56 0.10 -2.27 3.31
C LEU A 56 1.44 -2.97 3.10
N TRP A 57 1.36 -4.21 2.60
CA TRP A 57 2.48 -5.02 2.15
C TRP A 57 2.44 -5.10 0.64
N GLU A 58 3.42 -4.47 0.01
CA GLU A 58 3.48 -4.34 -1.43
C GLU A 58 4.80 -4.89 -1.96
N ARG A 59 4.75 -5.42 -3.18
CA ARG A 59 5.93 -5.98 -3.83
C ARG A 59 5.93 -5.63 -5.29
N TYR A 60 7.02 -5.06 -5.75
CA TYR A 60 7.17 -4.56 -7.10
C TYR A 60 8.34 -5.22 -7.82
N GLN A 61 8.17 -5.42 -9.12
CA GLN A 61 9.21 -5.96 -9.99
C GLN A 61 10.44 -5.05 -10.01
N ASP A 62 10.22 -3.73 -10.05
CA ASP A 62 11.28 -2.73 -10.12
C ASP A 62 10.76 -1.34 -9.68
N ARG A 63 11.67 -0.35 -9.71
CA ARG A 63 11.36 1.05 -9.39
C ARG A 63 10.31 1.66 -10.31
N ALA A 64 10.31 1.33 -11.59
CA ALA A 64 9.39 1.92 -12.56
C ALA A 64 7.94 1.52 -12.26
N ALA A 65 7.72 0.30 -11.77
CA ALA A 65 6.41 -0.14 -11.30
C ALA A 65 5.91 0.68 -10.09
N ILE A 66 6.79 1.02 -9.13
CA ILE A 66 6.44 1.90 -7.99
C ILE A 66 6.09 3.31 -8.48
N GLU A 67 6.88 3.87 -9.39
CA GLU A 67 6.63 5.22 -9.91
C GLU A 67 5.31 5.27 -10.70
N ALA A 68 5.02 4.23 -11.48
CA ALA A 68 3.76 4.10 -12.21
C ALA A 68 2.55 4.00 -11.26
N HIS A 69 2.66 3.25 -10.17
CA HIS A 69 1.60 3.08 -9.17
C HIS A 69 0.98 4.41 -8.71
N PHE A 70 1.82 5.42 -8.41
CA PHE A 70 1.34 6.73 -7.97
C PHE A 70 0.58 7.52 -9.04
N THR A 71 0.71 7.16 -10.32
CA THR A 71 -0.01 7.79 -11.43
C THR A 71 -1.30 7.07 -11.80
N MET A 72 -1.56 5.87 -11.22
CA MET A 72 -2.70 5.06 -11.58
C MET A 72 -4.04 5.70 -11.15
N PRO A 73 -5.12 5.57 -11.96
CA PRO A 73 -6.40 6.16 -11.65
C PRO A 73 -6.99 5.71 -10.30
N HIS A 74 -6.86 4.43 -9.93
CA HIS A 74 -7.36 3.91 -8.66
C HIS A 74 -6.57 4.44 -7.47
N THR A 75 -5.26 4.66 -7.61
CA THR A 75 -4.42 5.30 -6.58
C THR A 75 -4.86 6.74 -6.33
N GLN A 76 -5.07 7.52 -7.39
CA GLN A 76 -5.57 8.89 -7.27
C GLN A 76 -6.99 8.92 -6.70
N ALA A 77 -7.85 7.98 -7.10
CA ALA A 77 -9.20 7.87 -6.55
C ALA A 77 -9.17 7.53 -5.04
N PHE A 78 -8.33 6.59 -4.61
CA PHE A 78 -8.17 6.21 -3.22
C PHE A 78 -7.66 7.38 -2.36
N ILE A 79 -6.66 8.13 -2.85
CA ILE A 79 -6.17 9.36 -2.19
C ILE A 79 -7.31 10.38 -2.08
N ALA A 80 -8.11 10.56 -3.13
CA ALA A 80 -9.21 11.52 -3.16
C ALA A 80 -10.37 11.15 -2.22
N LEU A 81 -10.55 9.86 -1.88
CA LEU A 81 -11.52 9.45 -0.84
C LEU A 81 -11.17 10.09 0.51
N GLY A 82 -9.88 10.35 0.76
CA GLY A 82 -9.44 11.03 1.97
C GLY A 82 -9.75 10.28 3.26
N ILE A 83 -9.90 8.95 3.20
CA ILE A 83 -10.36 8.10 4.31
C ILE A 83 -9.24 7.73 5.30
N ALA A 84 -7.99 7.85 4.89
CA ALA A 84 -6.82 7.54 5.70
C ALA A 84 -5.66 8.49 5.36
N ASP A 85 -4.78 8.69 6.34
CA ASP A 85 -3.52 9.42 6.18
C ASP A 85 -2.36 8.44 6.03
N LEU A 86 -1.40 8.76 5.15
CA LEU A 86 -0.13 8.03 5.07
C LEU A 86 0.77 8.47 6.24
N VAL A 87 1.09 7.53 7.13
CA VAL A 87 1.91 7.77 8.32
C VAL A 87 3.39 7.63 7.99
N GLN A 88 3.75 6.53 7.33
CA GLN A 88 5.11 6.26 6.90
C GLN A 88 5.11 5.31 5.71
N VAL A 89 6.15 5.41 4.89
CA VAL A 89 6.45 4.49 3.81
C VAL A 89 7.94 4.21 3.83
N PHE A 90 8.31 2.94 3.69
CA PHE A 90 9.71 2.57 3.55
C PHE A 90 9.84 1.36 2.63
N GLU A 91 11.02 1.26 2.04
CA GLU A 91 11.36 0.19 1.13
C GLU A 91 12.30 -0.80 1.80
N SER A 92 12.17 -2.05 1.40
CA SER A 92 13.05 -3.13 1.81
C SER A 92 13.32 -4.05 0.63
N GLN A 93 14.37 -4.86 0.77
CA GLN A 93 14.75 -5.87 -0.21
C GLN A 93 14.90 -7.21 0.50
N SER A 94 14.64 -8.30 -0.21
CA SER A 94 14.95 -9.64 0.28
C SER A 94 16.40 -10.00 -0.06
N GLY A 95 17.26 -10.19 0.95
CA GLY A 95 18.67 -10.57 0.76
C GLY A 95 19.60 -9.86 1.73
N GLU A 96 20.91 -10.13 1.64
CA GLU A 96 21.91 -9.37 2.38
C GLU A 96 22.07 -7.98 1.74
N LEU A 97 21.77 -6.93 2.52
CA LEU A 97 22.25 -5.58 2.24
C LEU A 97 23.78 -5.67 2.28
N ALA A 98 24.44 -5.50 1.14
CA ALA A 98 25.89 -5.36 1.12
C ALA A 98 26.26 -4.15 2.00
N GLY A 99 26.80 -4.45 3.18
CA GLY A 99 27.28 -3.45 4.14
C GLY A 99 28.55 -2.74 3.68
#